data_AF-A0A1S9UI34-F1
#
_entry.id   AF-A0A1S9UI34-F1
#
_cell.length_a   1.000
_cell.length_b   1.000
_cell.length_c   1.000
_cell.angle_alpha   90.00
_cell.angle_beta   90.00
_cell.angle_gamma   90.00
#
_symmetry.space_group_name_H-M   'P 1'
#
loop_
_entity.id
_entity.type
_entity.pdbx_description
1 polymer ?
#
loop_
_entity_poly.entity_id
_entity_poly.type
_entity_poly.pdbx_seq_one_letter_code
_entity_poly.pdbx_strand_id
1 'polypeptide(L)'
;MIRKLTKKDPEQVFSFLKEEVALNLFIIGDIEAFGYETDFQELWGAFEESGTLKSILLRFHDAFIPYSKEEFVVTDYEALLSAYKPLKLSGKSTIVERFETAPSIQLGAKNEMYFCECLDDNNLPNTPIHETIKLASLDDIERIMQLRSNISEFPTANESEKMLRQAIETTTGRTYYIEKDGVIIASASTSAENSLSAMVGQAS
;
A
#
# COMPACT_ATOMS: atom_id res chain seq x y z
N MET A 1 14.19 -14.27 16.65
CA MET A 1 14.09 -15.37 15.66
C MET A 1 13.12 -15.00 14.57
N ILE A 2 13.52 -15.09 13.30
CA ILE A 2 12.64 -14.85 12.15
C ILE A 2 11.91 -16.14 11.72
N ARG A 3 10.62 -16.04 11.41
CA ARG A 3 9.85 -17.12 10.75
C ARG A 3 8.76 -16.58 9.85
N LYS A 4 8.27 -17.41 8.93
CA LYS A 4 7.04 -17.11 8.18
C LYS A 4 5.84 -17.04 9.12
N LEU A 5 4.98 -16.06 8.88
CA LEU A 5 3.68 -15.91 9.52
C LEU A 5 2.65 -16.77 8.78
N THR A 6 1.66 -17.24 9.52
CA THR A 6 0.62 -18.15 9.03
C THR A 6 -0.74 -17.72 9.54
N LYS A 7 -1.80 -18.38 9.10
CA LYS A 7 -3.17 -18.20 9.63
C LYS A 7 -3.35 -18.44 11.14
N LYS A 8 -2.31 -18.89 11.84
CA LYS A 8 -2.31 -19.04 13.31
C LYS A 8 -1.85 -17.78 14.06
N ASP A 9 -1.32 -16.79 13.34
CA ASP A 9 -0.73 -15.58 13.92
C ASP A 9 -1.61 -14.30 13.90
N PRO A 10 -2.90 -14.30 13.47
CA PRO A 10 -3.59 -13.04 13.15
C PRO A 10 -3.80 -12.13 14.35
N GLU A 11 -4.08 -12.68 15.53
CA GLU A 11 -4.35 -11.86 16.72
C GLU A 11 -3.14 -10.98 17.08
N GLN A 12 -1.96 -11.57 17.19
CA GLN A 12 -0.74 -10.85 17.51
C GLN A 12 -0.29 -9.93 16.37
N VAL A 13 -0.41 -10.38 15.12
CA VAL A 13 -0.04 -9.60 13.93
C VAL A 13 -0.91 -8.36 13.79
N PHE A 14 -2.24 -8.48 13.88
CA PHE A 14 -3.12 -7.32 13.80
C PHE A 14 -2.99 -6.43 15.02
N SER A 15 -2.77 -6.97 16.22
CA SER A 15 -2.50 -6.14 17.41
C SER A 15 -1.26 -5.26 17.19
N PHE A 16 -0.19 -5.83 16.61
CA PHE A 16 1.07 -5.13 16.32
C PHE A 16 0.89 -4.08 15.21
N LEU A 17 0.23 -4.43 14.10
CA LEU A 17 0.04 -3.53 12.96
C LEU A 17 -0.91 -2.37 13.29
N LYS A 18 -1.90 -2.59 14.16
CA LYS A 18 -2.87 -1.56 14.58
C LYS A 18 -2.25 -0.46 15.45
N GLU A 19 -1.02 -0.62 15.93
CA GLU A 19 -0.36 0.43 16.69
C GLU A 19 -0.02 1.66 15.84
N GLU A 20 0.14 1.49 14.53
CA GLU A 20 0.31 2.57 13.54
C GLU A 20 -0.43 2.23 12.24
N VAL A 21 -1.77 2.22 12.31
CA VAL A 21 -2.67 1.80 11.22
C VAL A 21 -2.32 2.44 9.87
N ALA A 22 -2.06 3.74 9.84
CA ALA A 22 -1.83 4.49 8.61
C ALA A 22 -0.51 4.10 7.91
N LEU A 23 0.53 3.79 8.69
CA LEU A 23 1.82 3.33 8.18
C LEU A 23 1.79 1.86 7.75
N ASN A 24 0.86 1.08 8.32
CA ASN A 24 0.67 -0.33 8.04
C ASN A 24 -0.46 -0.63 7.05
N LEU A 25 -1.00 0.40 6.41
CA LEU A 25 -2.20 0.32 5.57
C LEU A 25 -2.12 -0.80 4.53
N PHE A 26 -0.98 -0.90 3.83
CA PHE A 26 -0.74 -1.94 2.82
C PHE A 26 -0.64 -3.34 3.45
N ILE A 27 0.10 -3.50 4.55
CA ILE A 27 0.25 -4.80 5.20
C ILE A 27 -1.10 -5.31 5.72
N ILE A 28 -1.90 -4.42 6.33
CA ILE A 28 -3.24 -4.75 6.82
C ILE A 28 -4.16 -5.13 5.66
N GLY A 29 -4.22 -4.30 4.61
CA GLY A 29 -5.06 -4.56 3.43
C GLY A 29 -4.71 -5.86 2.72
N ASP A 30 -3.43 -6.15 2.55
CA ASP A 30 -2.94 -7.37 1.89
C ASP A 30 -3.27 -8.64 2.70
N ILE A 31 -3.19 -8.58 4.04
CA ILE A 31 -3.62 -9.70 4.89
C ILE A 31 -5.13 -9.89 4.81
N GLU A 32 -5.92 -8.81 4.83
CA GLU A 32 -7.38 -8.88 4.74
C GLU A 32 -7.86 -9.42 3.38
N ALA A 33 -7.22 -9.00 2.28
CA ALA A 33 -7.59 -9.38 0.92
C ALA A 33 -7.12 -10.79 0.55
N PHE A 34 -5.89 -11.16 0.95
CA PHE A 34 -5.21 -12.37 0.42
C PHE A 34 -4.80 -13.38 1.50
N GLY A 35 -4.85 -13.00 2.78
CA GLY A 35 -4.46 -13.87 3.89
C GLY A 35 -2.95 -14.06 4.03
N TYR A 36 -2.52 -15.28 4.38
CA TYR A 36 -1.11 -15.59 4.69
C TYR A 36 -0.48 -16.62 3.74
N GLU A 37 -1.31 -17.33 2.94
CA GLU A 37 -0.90 -18.50 2.16
C GLU A 37 -1.22 -18.26 0.68
N THR A 38 -0.40 -17.46 0.00
CA THR A 38 -0.44 -17.29 -1.47
C THR A 38 0.96 -17.42 -2.07
N ASP A 39 1.05 -17.56 -3.38
CA ASP A 39 2.32 -17.64 -4.12
C ASP A 39 2.94 -16.26 -4.36
N PHE A 40 2.11 -15.22 -4.50
CA PHE A 40 2.55 -13.85 -4.71
C PHE A 40 2.81 -13.06 -3.42
N GLN A 41 2.28 -13.48 -2.27
CA GLN A 41 2.46 -12.77 -1.01
C GLN A 41 2.98 -13.69 0.10
N GLU A 42 3.94 -13.16 0.86
CA GLU A 42 4.52 -13.83 2.02
C GLU A 42 4.73 -12.83 3.14
N LEU A 43 4.51 -13.28 4.38
CA LEU A 43 4.79 -12.49 5.57
C LEU A 43 5.79 -13.20 6.47
N TRP A 44 6.74 -12.45 7.00
CA TRP A 44 7.69 -12.92 8.02
C TRP A 44 7.59 -12.04 9.25
N GLY A 45 7.77 -12.65 10.42
CA GLY A 45 7.86 -11.94 11.69
C GLY A 45 9.17 -12.26 12.37
N ALA A 46 9.81 -11.24 12.94
CA ALA A 46 10.90 -11.41 13.89
C ALA A 46 10.35 -11.35 15.31
N PHE A 47 10.64 -12.37 16.10
CA PHE A 47 10.15 -12.54 17.46
C PHE A 47 11.28 -12.47 18.48
N GLU A 48 11.00 -11.91 19.65
CA GLU A 48 11.84 -12.09 20.83
C GLU A 48 11.79 -13.55 21.33
N GLU A 49 12.71 -13.89 22.24
CA GLU A 49 12.67 -15.16 22.97
C GLU A 49 11.37 -15.34 23.77
N SER A 50 10.75 -14.23 24.19
CA SER A 50 9.45 -14.20 24.88
C SER A 50 8.27 -14.62 24.00
N GLY A 51 8.47 -14.73 22.68
CA GLY A 51 7.40 -14.93 21.70
C GLY A 51 6.70 -13.64 21.28
N THR A 52 7.19 -12.48 21.72
CA THR A 52 6.66 -11.17 21.32
C THR A 52 7.13 -10.80 19.92
N LEU A 53 6.19 -10.41 19.05
CA LEU A 53 6.48 -9.94 17.69
C LEU A 53 7.13 -8.55 17.74
N LYS A 54 8.28 -8.38 17.07
CA LYS A 54 9.06 -7.13 17.07
C LYS A 54 9.07 -6.40 15.75
N SER A 55 9.00 -7.14 14.65
CA SER A 55 8.93 -6.58 13.32
C SER A 55 8.26 -7.55 12.38
N ILE A 56 7.71 -7.00 11.30
CA ILE A 56 7.14 -7.75 10.19
C ILE A 56 7.86 -7.34 8.90
N LEU A 57 7.99 -8.29 7.99
CA LEU A 57 8.30 -8.04 6.60
C LEU A 57 7.17 -8.64 5.75
N LEU A 58 6.54 -7.83 4.92
CA LEU A 58 5.67 -8.28 3.84
C LEU A 58 6.49 -8.35 2.55
N ARG A 59 6.33 -9.43 1.78
CA ARG A 59 6.63 -9.48 0.35
C ARG A 59 5.30 -9.51 -0.40
N PHE A 60 5.16 -8.61 -1.36
CA PHE A 60 4.07 -8.61 -2.33
C PHE A 60 4.68 -8.57 -3.74
N HIS A 61 4.59 -9.69 -4.45
CA HIS A 61 5.36 -9.96 -5.66
C HIS A 61 6.87 -9.72 -5.46
N ASP A 62 7.42 -8.68 -6.08
CA ASP A 62 8.83 -8.30 -6.00
C ASP A 62 9.08 -7.08 -5.09
N ALA A 63 8.03 -6.56 -4.45
CA ALA A 63 8.07 -5.45 -3.52
C ALA A 63 8.06 -5.94 -2.06
N PHE A 64 8.80 -5.22 -1.21
CA PHE A 64 8.94 -5.55 0.20
C PHE A 64 8.60 -4.36 1.09
N ILE A 65 7.87 -4.63 2.18
CA ILE A 65 7.47 -3.63 3.18
C ILE A 65 7.90 -4.11 4.56
N PRO A 66 9.04 -3.62 5.10
CA PRO A 66 9.45 -3.87 6.46
C PRO A 66 8.75 -2.90 7.41
N TYR A 67 8.35 -3.40 8.57
CA TYR A 67 7.74 -2.59 9.62
C TYR A 67 8.20 -3.00 11.03
N SER A 68 8.46 -2.00 11.85
CA SER A 68 8.59 -2.06 13.30
C SER A 68 8.16 -0.71 13.86
N LYS A 69 7.49 -0.72 15.01
CA LYS A 69 7.18 0.51 15.74
C LYS A 69 8.42 1.09 16.42
N GLU A 70 9.24 0.21 17.01
CA GLU A 70 10.43 0.55 17.77
C GLU A 70 11.71 0.26 16.96
N GLU A 71 12.64 -0.48 17.54
CA GLU A 71 13.88 -0.86 16.88
C GLU A 71 13.65 -1.93 15.81
N PHE A 72 14.44 -1.84 14.75
CA PHE A 72 14.44 -2.78 13.63
C PHE A 72 15.85 -3.32 13.41
N VAL A 73 15.97 -4.63 13.39
CA VAL A 73 17.24 -5.35 13.19
C VAL A 73 17.35 -5.79 11.73
N VAL A 74 18.19 -5.10 10.96
CA VAL A 74 18.34 -5.37 9.52
C VAL A 74 18.81 -6.78 9.22
N THR A 75 19.73 -7.31 10.04
CA THR A 75 20.29 -8.64 9.87
C THR A 75 19.25 -9.76 9.97
N ASP A 76 18.10 -9.53 10.62
CA ASP A 76 17.01 -10.51 10.68
C ASP A 76 16.45 -10.83 9.29
N TYR A 77 16.44 -9.83 8.38
CA TYR A 77 15.87 -9.94 7.03
C TYR A 77 16.90 -9.89 5.91
N GLU A 78 18.16 -9.53 6.21
CA GLU A 78 19.21 -9.33 5.20
C GLU A 78 19.40 -10.56 4.31
N ALA A 79 19.48 -11.76 4.92
CA ALA A 79 19.64 -13.00 4.18
C ALA A 79 18.48 -13.25 3.20
N LEU A 80 17.25 -12.96 3.62
CA LEU A 80 16.06 -13.11 2.79
C LEU A 80 16.05 -12.11 1.63
N LEU A 81 16.35 -10.85 1.91
CA LEU A 81 16.27 -9.76 0.93
C LEU A 81 17.43 -9.78 -0.08
N SER A 82 18.62 -10.26 0.32
CA SER A 82 19.81 -10.35 -0.53
C SER A 82 19.61 -11.21 -1.79
N ALA A 83 18.62 -12.11 -1.78
CA ALA A 83 18.26 -12.97 -2.90
C ALA A 83 17.52 -12.24 -4.03
N TYR A 84 17.00 -11.03 -3.78
CA TYR A 84 16.14 -10.30 -4.72
C TYR A 84 16.89 -9.16 -5.40
N LYS A 85 16.92 -9.15 -6.74
CA LYS A 85 17.60 -8.13 -7.54
C LYS A 85 16.79 -7.79 -8.81
N PRO A 86 16.36 -6.54 -9.03
CA PRO A 86 16.51 -5.39 -8.12
C PRO A 86 15.62 -5.56 -6.86
N LEU A 87 16.13 -5.16 -5.70
CA LEU A 87 15.34 -5.14 -4.47
C LEU A 87 14.49 -3.87 -4.44
N LYS A 88 13.16 -4.04 -4.39
CA LYS A 88 12.20 -2.95 -4.20
C LYS A 88 11.77 -2.93 -2.74
N LEU A 89 12.16 -1.89 -2.02
CA LEU A 89 11.87 -1.72 -0.60
C LEU A 89 11.13 -0.40 -0.38
N SER A 90 10.02 -0.44 0.34
CA SER A 90 9.21 0.74 0.67
C SER A 90 8.69 0.66 2.11
N GLY A 91 8.53 1.79 2.79
CA GLY A 91 8.07 1.83 4.18
C GLY A 91 8.55 3.09 4.89
N LYS A 92 8.47 3.09 6.23
CA LYS A 92 8.97 4.19 7.07
C LYS A 92 10.44 4.45 6.76
N SER A 93 10.81 5.72 6.52
CA SER A 93 12.20 6.13 6.24
C SER A 93 13.16 5.63 7.32
N THR A 94 12.79 5.78 8.60
CA THR A 94 13.56 5.32 9.77
C THR A 94 13.87 3.81 9.79
N ILE A 95 13.19 3.02 8.98
CA ILE A 95 13.43 1.58 8.80
C ILE A 95 14.16 1.31 7.48
N VAL A 96 13.62 1.80 6.37
CA VAL A 96 14.14 1.52 5.02
C VAL A 96 15.58 2.01 4.87
N GLU A 97 15.91 3.18 5.43
CA GLU A 97 17.27 3.75 5.36
C GLU A 97 18.31 2.91 6.08
N ARG A 98 17.91 2.09 7.07
CA ARG A 98 18.85 1.20 7.78
C ARG A 98 19.44 0.15 6.84
N PHE A 99 18.71 -0.24 5.80
CA PHE A 99 19.18 -1.18 4.78
C PHE A 99 20.25 -0.59 3.85
N GLU A 100 20.41 0.73 3.78
CA GLU A 100 21.44 1.39 2.94
C GLU A 100 22.87 1.04 3.38
N THR A 101 23.05 0.68 4.65
CA THR A 101 24.36 0.31 5.23
C THR A 101 24.57 -1.20 5.36
N ALA A 102 23.59 -2.02 4.96
CA ALA A 102 23.70 -3.47 5.04
C ALA A 102 24.58 -4.01 3.91
N PRO A 103 25.62 -4.80 4.23
CA PRO A 103 26.66 -5.18 3.26
C PRO A 103 26.13 -6.08 2.13
N SER A 104 25.10 -6.87 2.37
CA SER A 104 24.55 -7.82 1.40
C SER A 104 23.34 -7.29 0.63
N ILE A 105 22.96 -6.03 0.86
CA ILE A 105 21.78 -5.41 0.28
C ILE A 105 22.18 -4.43 -0.81
N GLN A 106 21.53 -4.53 -1.95
CA GLN A 106 21.69 -3.61 -3.07
C GLN A 106 20.35 -2.93 -3.36
N LEU A 107 20.20 -1.69 -2.90
CA LEU A 107 19.02 -0.88 -3.15
C LEU A 107 19.09 -0.19 -4.51
N GLY A 108 17.93 0.06 -5.09
CA GLY A 108 17.77 0.87 -6.31
C GLY A 108 17.76 2.37 -6.01
N ALA A 109 17.12 3.14 -6.90
CA ALA A 109 16.94 4.57 -6.70
C ALA A 109 16.09 4.86 -5.45
N LYS A 110 16.55 5.80 -4.62
CA LYS A 110 15.82 6.27 -3.45
C LYS A 110 14.85 7.38 -3.85
N ASN A 111 13.58 7.21 -3.48
CA ASN A 111 12.54 8.23 -3.59
C ASN A 111 11.98 8.50 -2.20
N GLU A 112 12.14 9.71 -1.70
CA GLU A 112 11.55 10.15 -0.44
C GLU A 112 10.20 10.83 -0.70
N MET A 113 9.22 10.50 0.12
CA MET A 113 7.85 11.04 0.02
C MET A 113 7.40 11.55 1.39
N TYR A 114 6.55 12.56 1.39
CA TYR A 114 5.90 13.05 2.60
C TYR A 114 4.58 12.33 2.81
N PHE A 115 4.35 11.89 4.04
CA PHE A 115 3.12 11.22 4.44
C PHE A 115 2.23 12.18 5.21
N CYS A 116 0.95 12.26 4.84
CA CYS A 116 -0.07 12.97 5.59
C CYS A 116 -1.21 12.01 5.96
N GLU A 117 -1.78 12.24 7.14
CA GLU A 117 -2.89 11.46 7.66
C GLU A 117 -4.05 12.40 8.00
N CYS A 118 -5.25 12.01 7.60
CA CYS A 118 -6.49 12.69 7.97
C CYS A 118 -7.19 11.83 9.04
N LEU A 119 -7.16 12.28 10.30
CA LEU A 119 -7.71 11.54 11.44
C LEU A 119 -9.22 11.79 11.65
N ASP A 120 -9.69 12.96 11.24
CA ASP A 120 -11.07 13.39 11.37
C ASP A 120 -11.44 14.40 10.29
N ASP A 121 -12.74 14.65 10.14
CA ASP A 121 -13.31 15.55 9.14
C ASP A 121 -13.56 16.97 9.67
N ASN A 122 -13.14 17.30 10.91
CA ASN A 122 -13.50 18.56 11.58
C ASN A 122 -12.97 19.81 10.86
N ASN A 123 -11.91 19.67 10.06
CA ASN A 123 -11.28 20.76 9.31
C ASN A 123 -11.47 20.64 7.80
N LEU A 124 -12.35 19.74 7.33
CA LEU A 124 -12.64 19.67 5.90
C LEU A 124 -13.34 20.95 5.45
N PRO A 125 -12.93 21.53 4.30
CA PRO A 125 -13.61 22.69 3.77
C PRO A 125 -15.05 22.33 3.42
N ASN A 126 -15.98 23.20 3.79
CA ASN A 126 -17.36 23.10 3.32
C ASN A 126 -17.44 23.66 1.90
N THR A 127 -16.92 22.89 0.94
CA THR A 127 -16.97 23.24 -0.48
C THR A 127 -18.30 22.79 -1.06
N PRO A 128 -19.15 23.71 -1.56
CA PRO A 128 -20.36 23.32 -2.25
C PRO A 128 -19.98 22.55 -3.52
N ILE A 129 -20.45 21.31 -3.60
CA ILE A 129 -20.24 20.47 -4.77
C ILE A 129 -21.40 20.75 -5.72
N HIS A 130 -21.10 21.34 -6.88
CA HIS A 130 -22.10 21.72 -7.87
C HIS A 130 -22.43 20.58 -8.82
N GLU A 131 -21.50 19.64 -8.96
CA GLU A 131 -21.59 18.44 -9.80
C GLU A 131 -22.03 17.22 -8.97
N THR A 132 -22.65 16.24 -9.63
CA THR A 132 -22.96 14.96 -8.99
C THR A 132 -21.71 14.10 -8.91
N ILE A 133 -21.28 13.75 -7.69
CA ILE A 133 -20.23 12.74 -7.49
C ILE A 133 -20.79 11.35 -7.78
N LYS A 134 -20.09 10.60 -8.64
CA LYS A 134 -20.44 9.23 -9.01
C LYS A 134 -19.35 8.26 -8.56
N LEU A 135 -19.75 7.09 -8.09
CA LEU A 135 -18.85 5.96 -7.85
C LEU A 135 -18.62 5.24 -9.18
N ALA A 136 -17.36 5.02 -9.53
CA ALA A 136 -16.98 4.29 -10.73
C ALA A 136 -17.31 2.79 -10.61
N SER A 137 -17.74 2.24 -11.74
CA SER A 137 -17.94 0.83 -12.00
C SER A 137 -16.98 0.36 -13.10
N LEU A 138 -17.02 -0.93 -13.43
CA LEU A 138 -16.22 -1.48 -14.53
C LEU A 138 -16.52 -0.81 -15.89
N ASP A 139 -17.75 -0.29 -16.07
CA ASP A 139 -18.18 0.40 -17.29
C ASP A 139 -17.60 1.82 -17.42
N ASP A 140 -17.01 2.35 -16.34
CA ASP A 140 -16.40 3.69 -16.32
C ASP A 140 -14.89 3.65 -16.62
N ILE A 141 -14.26 2.48 -16.60
CA ILE A 141 -12.79 2.31 -16.71
C ILE A 141 -12.23 2.99 -17.96
N GLU A 142 -12.83 2.75 -19.14
CA GLU A 142 -12.33 3.33 -20.40
C GLU A 142 -12.39 4.86 -20.37
N ARG A 143 -13.47 5.44 -19.83
CA ARG A 143 -13.63 6.89 -19.71
C ARG A 143 -12.64 7.50 -18.70
N ILE A 144 -12.34 6.79 -17.61
CA ILE A 144 -11.32 7.21 -16.64
C ILE A 144 -9.92 7.14 -17.26
N MET A 145 -9.61 6.09 -18.03
CA MET A 145 -8.35 6.01 -18.76
C MET A 145 -8.21 7.12 -19.79
N GLN A 146 -9.30 7.48 -20.47
CA GLN A 146 -9.31 8.61 -21.39
C GLN A 146 -8.97 9.92 -20.67
N LEU A 147 -9.58 10.23 -19.53
CA LEU A 147 -9.22 11.40 -18.71
C LEU A 147 -7.72 11.40 -18.39
N ARG A 148 -7.20 10.29 -17.85
CA ARG A 148 -5.79 10.18 -17.46
C ARG A 148 -4.83 10.31 -18.64
N SER A 149 -5.21 9.81 -19.82
CA SER A 149 -4.39 9.89 -21.02
C SER A 149 -4.17 11.32 -21.53
N ASN A 150 -5.05 12.26 -21.15
CA ASN A 150 -4.92 13.67 -21.48
C ASN A 150 -4.01 14.45 -20.51
N ILE A 151 -3.48 13.79 -19.46
CA ILE A 151 -2.60 14.39 -18.45
C ILE A 151 -1.16 13.93 -18.74
N SER A 152 -0.28 14.87 -19.08
CA SER A 152 1.10 14.58 -19.49
C SER A 152 1.92 13.83 -18.44
N GLU A 153 1.62 14.08 -17.17
CA GLU A 153 2.32 13.52 -16.01
C GLU A 153 1.89 12.08 -15.70
N PHE A 154 0.81 11.58 -16.31
CA PHE A 154 0.35 10.22 -16.08
C PHE A 154 0.89 9.26 -17.14
N PRO A 155 1.51 8.15 -16.71
CA PRO A 155 1.96 7.13 -17.64
C PRO A 155 0.74 6.49 -18.30
N THR A 156 0.62 6.68 -19.61
CA THR A 156 -0.33 5.99 -20.48
C THR A 156 0.12 4.55 -20.65
N ALA A 157 -0.19 3.70 -19.67
CA ALA A 157 0.20 2.29 -19.69
C ALA A 157 -1.00 1.37 -19.49
N ASN A 158 -1.05 0.27 -20.25
CA ASN A 158 -2.02 -0.82 -20.08
C ASN A 158 -2.07 -1.39 -18.65
N GLU A 159 -0.97 -1.26 -17.89
CA GLU A 159 -0.90 -1.68 -16.49
C GLU A 159 -1.80 -0.83 -15.58
N SER A 160 -1.97 0.46 -15.88
CA SER A 160 -2.84 1.36 -15.12
C SER A 160 -4.32 0.95 -15.22
N GLU A 161 -4.76 0.47 -16.39
CA GLU A 161 -6.13 -0.03 -16.58
C GLU A 161 -6.35 -1.33 -15.79
N LYS A 162 -5.41 -2.28 -15.89
CA LYS A 162 -5.50 -3.55 -15.16
C LYS A 162 -5.55 -3.33 -13.66
N MET A 163 -4.71 -2.43 -13.13
CA MET A 163 -4.71 -2.07 -11.71
C MET A 163 -6.03 -1.45 -11.28
N LEU A 164 -6.58 -0.51 -12.06
CA LEU A 164 -7.88 0.08 -11.76
C LEU A 164 -9.01 -0.97 -11.78
N ARG A 165 -9.02 -1.84 -12.80
CA ARG A 165 -9.98 -2.93 -12.92
C ARG A 165 -9.92 -3.86 -11.71
N GLN A 166 -8.71 -4.33 -11.37
CA GLN A 166 -8.50 -5.20 -10.23
C GLN A 166 -8.97 -4.53 -8.94
N ALA A 167 -8.62 -3.27 -8.70
CA ALA A 167 -9.03 -2.54 -7.50
C ALA A 167 -10.56 -2.49 -7.33
N ILE A 168 -11.29 -2.24 -8.43
CA ILE A 168 -12.76 -2.24 -8.44
C ILE A 168 -13.31 -3.67 -8.20
N GLU A 169 -12.75 -4.69 -8.87
CA GLU A 169 -13.20 -6.08 -8.75
C GLU A 169 -12.96 -6.67 -7.35
N THR A 170 -11.81 -6.37 -6.75
CA THR A 170 -11.41 -6.89 -5.44
C THR A 170 -11.82 -5.98 -4.29
N THR A 171 -12.45 -4.83 -4.56
CA THR A 171 -12.82 -3.82 -3.56
C THR A 171 -11.62 -3.36 -2.72
N THR A 172 -10.41 -3.42 -3.29
CA THR A 172 -9.18 -2.93 -2.65
C THR A 172 -8.90 -1.46 -2.95
N GLY A 173 -9.72 -0.86 -3.82
CA GLY A 173 -9.77 0.57 -4.06
C GLY A 173 -11.09 0.99 -4.69
N ARG A 174 -11.44 2.26 -4.53
CA ARG A 174 -12.63 2.89 -5.10
C ARG A 174 -12.21 4.12 -5.87
N THR A 175 -12.92 4.38 -6.96
CA THR A 175 -12.75 5.60 -7.75
C THR A 175 -14.05 6.37 -7.77
N TYR A 176 -13.99 7.65 -7.43
CA TYR A 176 -15.08 8.59 -7.58
C TYR A 176 -14.77 9.55 -8.71
N TYR A 177 -15.79 10.04 -9.40
CA TYR A 177 -15.62 10.99 -10.48
C TYR A 177 -16.77 11.98 -10.57
N ILE A 178 -16.52 13.09 -11.27
CA ILE A 178 -17.52 14.05 -11.72
C ILE A 178 -17.47 14.17 -13.24
N GLU A 179 -18.61 14.44 -13.85
CA GLU A 179 -18.73 14.57 -15.30
C GLU A 179 -19.56 15.79 -15.69
N LYS A 180 -19.28 16.31 -16.88
CA LYS A 180 -20.04 17.38 -17.52
C LYS A 180 -20.29 16.99 -18.97
N ASP A 181 -21.54 17.12 -19.41
CA ASP A 181 -21.97 16.76 -20.77
C ASP A 181 -21.56 15.33 -21.18
N GLY A 182 -21.60 14.39 -20.23
CA GLY A 182 -21.23 12.97 -20.42
C GLY A 182 -19.73 12.68 -20.44
N VAL A 183 -18.89 13.69 -20.23
CA VAL A 183 -17.42 13.56 -20.20
C VAL A 183 -16.93 13.65 -18.76
N ILE A 184 -16.12 12.67 -18.33
CA ILE A 184 -15.47 12.72 -17.01
C ILE A 184 -14.45 13.85 -17.01
N ILE A 185 -14.60 14.79 -16.08
CA ILE A 185 -13.74 15.99 -15.98
C ILE A 185 -12.80 15.96 -14.78
N ALA A 186 -13.08 15.12 -13.78
CA ALA A 186 -12.16 14.84 -12.69
C ALA A 186 -12.47 13.47 -12.06
N SER A 187 -11.46 12.82 -11.50
CA SER A 187 -11.59 11.59 -10.73
C SER A 187 -10.63 11.56 -9.54
N ALA A 188 -11.03 10.88 -8.47
CA ALA A 188 -10.19 10.63 -7.30
C ALA A 188 -10.32 9.16 -6.90
N SER A 189 -9.19 8.50 -6.63
CA SER A 189 -9.10 7.07 -6.36
C SER A 189 -8.32 6.80 -5.08
N THR A 190 -8.77 5.80 -4.33
CA THR A 190 -7.95 5.17 -3.29
C THR A 190 -7.01 4.16 -3.93
N SER A 191 -5.75 4.16 -3.50
CA SER A 191 -4.72 3.20 -3.95
C SER A 191 -4.70 1.93 -3.12
N ALA A 192 -5.20 2.00 -1.88
CA ALA A 192 -5.42 0.85 -1.02
C ALA A 192 -6.46 1.19 0.04
N GLU A 193 -7.26 0.19 0.40
CA GLU A 193 -8.27 0.26 1.44
C GLU A 193 -8.24 -1.00 2.30
N ASN A 194 -8.52 -0.85 3.58
CA ASN A 194 -8.72 -1.95 4.52
C ASN A 194 -9.84 -1.57 5.51
N SER A 195 -10.13 -2.45 6.47
CA SER A 195 -11.20 -2.24 7.45
C SER A 195 -11.02 -1.03 8.38
N LEU A 196 -9.85 -0.40 8.39
CA LEU A 196 -9.46 0.66 9.33
C LEU A 196 -9.04 1.97 8.64
N SER A 197 -8.49 1.91 7.43
CA SER A 197 -7.89 3.05 6.76
C SER A 197 -7.93 2.94 5.23
N ALA A 198 -7.78 4.09 4.57
CA ALA A 198 -7.71 4.19 3.11
C ALA A 198 -6.66 5.24 2.71
N MET A 199 -5.91 4.96 1.63
CA MET A 199 -4.94 5.89 1.06
C MET A 199 -5.52 6.48 -0.21
N VAL A 200 -5.75 7.80 -0.23
CA VAL A 200 -6.04 8.53 -1.47
C VAL A 200 -4.73 8.69 -2.23
N GLY A 201 -4.62 8.08 -3.41
CA GLY A 201 -3.34 8.05 -4.12
C GLY A 201 -3.37 8.54 -5.56
N GLN A 202 -4.54 8.68 -6.18
CA GLN A 202 -4.63 9.23 -7.53
C GLN A 202 -5.81 10.19 -7.68
N ALA A 203 -5.51 11.45 -7.97
CA ALA A 203 -6.47 12.45 -8.42
C ALA A 203 -6.11 12.87 -9.85
N SER A 204 -7.08 12.89 -10.75
CA SER A 204 -6.93 13.16 -12.19
C SER A 204 -7.96 14.18 -12.63
#